data_AF-A0A2A3H1T4-F1
#
_entry.id   AF-A0A2A3H1T4-F1
#
_cell.length_a   1.000
_cell.length_b   1.000
_cell.length_c   1.000
_cell.angle_alpha   90.00
_cell.angle_beta   90.00
_cell.angle_gamma   90.00
#
_symmetry.space_group_name_H-M   'P 1'
#
loop_
_entity.id
_entity.type
_entity.pdbx_description
1 polymer ?
#
loop_
_entity_poly.entity_id
_entity_poly.type
_entity_poly.pdbx_seq_one_letter_code
_entity_poly.pdbx_strand_id
1 'polypeptide(L)'
;MEITGLFLVAALMIASFAGLESKLGRTDRRIARVERKLDLILDHLGVHAGDPELPQVTALLREGKKIQAIKAYREATGADLKEAKDAVERMG
;
A
#
# COMPACT_ATOMS: atom_id res chain seq x y z
N MET A 1 -36.76 -29.01 0.27
CA MET A 1 -35.67 -29.58 1.10
C MET A 1 -34.29 -29.24 0.50
N GLU A 2 -34.10 -29.33 -0.82
CA GLU A 2 -32.82 -29.02 -1.48
C GLU A 2 -32.47 -27.52 -1.50
N ILE A 3 -33.44 -26.66 -1.85
CA ILE A 3 -33.24 -25.20 -1.95
C ILE A 3 -32.97 -24.55 -0.58
N THR A 4 -33.66 -25.02 0.46
CA THR A 4 -33.47 -24.54 1.85
C THR A 4 -32.08 -24.86 2.39
N GLY A 5 -31.50 -26.02 2.01
CA GLY A 5 -30.13 -26.37 2.38
C GLY A 5 -29.09 -25.46 1.73
N LEU A 6 -29.30 -25.09 0.45
CA LEU A 6 -28.43 -24.16 -0.27
C LEU A 6 -28.39 -22.77 0.39
N PHE A 7 -29.56 -22.23 0.78
CA PHE A 7 -29.63 -20.95 1.48
C PHE A 7 -28.92 -20.97 2.83
N LEU A 8 -28.99 -22.09 3.55
CA LEU A 8 -28.35 -22.25 4.86
C LEU A 8 -26.82 -22.28 4.74
N VAL A 9 -26.30 -23.00 3.74
CA VAL A 9 -24.87 -23.03 3.42
C VAL A 9 -24.40 -21.66 2.96
N ALA A 10 -25.16 -20.97 2.10
CA ALA A 10 -24.84 -19.62 1.65
C ALA A 10 -24.80 -18.63 2.83
N ALA A 11 -25.75 -18.71 3.77
CA ALA A 11 -25.75 -17.88 4.98
C ALA A 11 -24.54 -18.15 5.88
N LEU A 12 -24.13 -19.42 6.02
CA LEU A 12 -22.94 -19.83 6.76
C LEU A 12 -21.64 -19.32 6.09
N MET A 13 -21.58 -19.34 4.76
CA MET A 13 -20.46 -18.80 3.98
C MET A 13 -20.37 -17.27 4.12
N ILE A 14 -21.50 -16.56 4.10
CA ILE A 14 -21.53 -15.09 4.30
C ILE A 14 -21.11 -14.73 5.72
N ALA A 15 -21.58 -15.46 6.74
CA ALA A 15 -21.24 -15.22 8.13
C ALA A 15 -19.73 -15.46 8.41
N SER A 16 -19.15 -16.49 7.80
CA SER A 16 -17.71 -16.76 7.91
C SER A 16 -16.85 -15.73 7.16
N PHE A 17 -17.30 -15.24 6.00
CA PHE A 17 -16.64 -14.17 5.26
C PHE A 17 -16.63 -12.84 6.05
N ALA A 18 -17.75 -12.49 6.69
CA ALA A 18 -17.86 -11.29 7.54
C ALA A 18 -16.95 -11.36 8.79
N GLY A 19 -16.74 -12.56 9.34
CA GLY A 19 -15.82 -12.78 10.47
C GLY A 19 -14.34 -12.70 10.12
N LEU A 20 -13.98 -12.88 8.83
CA LEU A 20 -12.60 -12.84 8.36
C LEU A 20 -12.09 -11.39 8.25
N GLU A 21 -12.95 -10.45 7.84
CA GLU A 21 -12.60 -9.03 7.75
C GLU A 21 -12.30 -8.39 9.11
N SER A 22 -12.93 -8.88 10.19
CA SER A 22 -12.85 -8.25 11.52
C SER A 22 -11.49 -8.44 12.21
N LYS A 23 -10.60 -9.30 11.69
CA LYS A 23 -9.27 -9.55 12.27
C LYS A 23 -8.18 -8.57 11.81
N LEU A 24 -8.41 -7.78 10.76
CA LEU A 24 -7.37 -6.91 10.19
C LEU A 24 -7.21 -5.58 10.95
N GLY A 25 -8.27 -5.04 11.55
CA GLY A 25 -8.25 -3.68 12.12
C GLY A 25 -7.36 -3.46 13.37
N ARG A 26 -6.81 -4.52 14.00
CA ARG A 26 -5.85 -4.37 15.13
C ARG A 26 -4.41 -4.17 14.68
N THR A 27 -4.05 -4.68 13.51
CA THR A 27 -2.68 -4.61 12.99
C THR A 27 -2.37 -3.18 12.53
N ASP A 28 -3.31 -2.55 11.84
CA ASP A 28 -3.18 -1.19 11.31
C ASP A 28 -2.84 -0.15 12.40
N ARG A 29 -3.45 -0.28 13.59
CA ARG A 29 -3.20 0.66 14.71
C ARG A 29 -1.79 0.55 15.29
N ARG A 30 -1.17 -0.62 15.22
CA ARG A 30 0.22 -0.81 15.68
C ARG A 30 1.19 -0.24 14.66
N ILE A 31 0.93 -0.50 13.38
CA ILE A 31 1.73 0.02 12.26
C ILE A 31 1.75 1.54 12.30
N ALA A 32 0.60 2.20 12.38
CA ALA A 32 0.53 3.66 12.43
C ALA A 32 1.26 4.30 13.62
N ARG A 33 1.40 3.59 14.75
CA ARG A 33 2.20 4.08 15.89
C ARG A 33 3.70 3.92 15.66
N VAL A 34 4.10 2.87 14.95
CA VAL A 34 5.51 2.62 14.62
C VAL A 34 5.95 3.64 13.58
N GLU A 35 5.18 3.85 12.52
CA GLU A 35 5.43 4.87 11.49
C GLU A 35 5.61 6.25 12.13
N ARG A 36 4.65 6.70 12.96
CA ARG A 36 4.79 8.01 13.65
C ARG A 36 6.05 8.14 14.50
N LYS A 37 6.51 7.06 15.15
CA LYS A 37 7.75 7.10 15.93
C LYS A 37 8.97 7.17 15.03
N LEU A 38 8.94 6.46 13.91
CA LEU A 38 10.01 6.51 12.91
C LEU A 38 10.11 7.90 12.30
N ASP A 39 9.00 8.51 11.91
CA ASP A 39 8.97 9.88 11.36
C ASP A 39 9.61 10.87 12.33
N LEU A 40 9.24 10.82 13.62
CA LEU A 40 9.81 11.68 14.66
C LEU A 40 11.32 11.48 14.84
N ILE A 41 11.81 10.25 14.72
CA ILE A 41 13.24 9.95 14.83
C ILE A 41 13.99 10.43 13.58
N LEU A 42 13.43 10.21 12.38
CA LEU A 42 14.00 10.67 11.12
C LEU A 42 14.13 12.19 11.09
N ASP A 43 13.07 12.90 11.50
CA ASP A 43 13.08 14.36 11.63
C ASP A 43 14.12 14.84 12.64
N HIS A 44 14.22 14.18 13.81
CA HIS A 44 15.22 14.53 14.81
C HIS A 44 16.66 14.31 14.32
N LEU A 45 16.89 13.30 13.49
CA LEU A 45 18.19 13.00 12.90
C LEU A 45 18.51 13.87 11.67
N GLY A 46 17.56 14.69 11.20
CA GLY A 46 17.72 15.46 9.95
C GLY A 46 17.85 14.56 8.72
N VAL A 47 17.44 13.29 8.83
CA VAL A 47 17.47 12.33 7.73
C VAL A 47 16.12 12.41 7.04
N HIS A 48 16.04 13.27 6.03
CA HIS A 48 15.00 13.13 5.03
C HIS A 48 15.37 11.89 4.23
N ALA A 49 14.68 10.78 4.48
CA ALA A 49 14.70 9.64 3.57
C ALA A 49 14.10 10.14 2.25
N GLY A 50 14.94 10.73 1.40
CA GLY A 50 14.56 11.09 0.05
C GLY A 50 14.01 9.85 -0.65
N ASP A 51 13.11 10.08 -1.62
CA ASP A 51 12.61 8.98 -2.41
C ASP A 51 13.81 8.17 -2.95
N PRO A 52 13.75 6.82 -2.92
CA PRO A 52 14.88 6.00 -3.35
C PRO A 52 15.39 6.48 -4.71
N GLU A 53 16.69 6.72 -4.84
CA GLU A 53 17.25 7.02 -6.15
C GLU A 53 17.09 5.78 -7.04
N LEU A 54 16.12 5.84 -7.93
CA LEU A 54 15.77 4.76 -8.86
C LEU A 54 16.13 5.23 -10.27
N PRO A 55 17.35 4.92 -10.77
CA PRO A 55 17.80 5.39 -12.08
C PRO A 55 16.83 5.08 -13.22
N GLN A 56 16.13 3.95 -13.14
CA GLN A 56 15.12 3.53 -14.10
C GLN A 56 13.87 4.44 -14.08
N VAL A 57 13.42 4.86 -12.89
CA VAL A 57 12.28 5.79 -12.73
C VAL A 57 12.68 7.15 -13.30
N THR A 58 13.87 7.65 -12.98
CA THR A 58 14.38 8.92 -13.50
C THR A 58 14.55 8.91 -15.02
N ALA A 59 15.05 7.80 -15.61
CA ALA A 59 15.15 7.65 -17.06
C ALA A 59 13.77 7.71 -17.74
N LEU A 60 12.78 6.97 -17.19
CA LEU A 60 11.41 6.97 -17.70
C LEU A 60 10.76 8.36 -17.58
N LEU A 61 11.02 9.09 -16.50
CA LEU A 61 10.55 10.47 -16.33
C LEU A 61 11.15 11.42 -17.38
N ARG A 62 12.46 11.33 -17.65
CA ARG A 62 13.12 12.12 -18.71
C ARG A 62 12.56 11.83 -20.10
N GLU A 63 12.09 10.62 -20.33
CA GLU A 63 11.42 10.22 -21.58
C GLU A 63 9.92 10.59 -21.63
N GLY A 64 9.37 11.24 -20.60
CA GLY A 64 7.95 11.59 -20.50
C GLY A 64 7.03 10.38 -20.22
N LYS A 65 7.59 9.23 -19.88
CA LYS A 65 6.89 7.95 -19.67
C LYS A 65 6.42 7.82 -18.20
N LYS A 66 5.58 8.75 -17.74
CA LYS A 66 5.15 8.87 -16.34
C LYS A 66 4.45 7.61 -15.80
N ILE A 67 3.61 6.95 -16.59
CA ILE A 67 2.91 5.73 -16.16
C ILE A 67 3.89 4.57 -15.93
N GLN A 68 4.88 4.42 -16.82
CA GLN A 68 5.93 3.43 -16.69
C GLN A 68 6.83 3.73 -15.49
N ALA A 69 7.12 5.02 -15.22
CA ALA A 69 7.86 5.44 -14.05
C ALA A 69 7.13 5.06 -12.74
N ILE A 70 5.81 5.29 -12.66
CA ILE A 70 4.98 4.87 -11.52
C ILE A 70 5.01 3.35 -11.36
N LYS A 71 4.90 2.60 -12.46
CA LYS A 71 4.98 1.13 -12.42
C LYS A 71 6.33 0.66 -11.89
N ALA A 72 7.44 1.20 -12.42
CA ALA A 72 8.78 0.85 -11.98
C ALA A 72 9.03 1.21 -10.51
N TYR A 73 8.50 2.34 -10.04
CA TYR A 73 8.59 2.72 -8.63
C TYR A 73 7.88 1.72 -7.72
N ARG A 74 6.66 1.29 -8.07
CA ARG A 74 5.90 0.28 -7.30
C ARG A 74 6.63 -1.06 -7.25
N GLU A 75 7.19 -1.50 -8.37
CA GLU A 75 7.94 -2.75 -8.44
C GLU A 75 9.22 -2.72 -7.60
N ALA A 76 9.89 -1.56 -7.55
CA ALA A 76 11.12 -1.39 -6.78
C ALA A 76 10.90 -1.21 -5.26
N THR A 77 9.80 -0.57 -4.86
CA THR A 77 9.58 -0.15 -3.46
C THR A 77 8.47 -0.93 -2.75
N GLY A 78 7.61 -1.62 -3.49
CA GLY A 78 6.38 -2.22 -2.95
C GLY A 78 5.28 -1.22 -2.62
N ALA A 79 5.46 0.07 -2.95
CA ALA A 79 4.50 1.12 -2.68
C ALA A 79 3.14 0.86 -3.35
N ASP A 80 2.09 1.36 -2.71
CA ASP A 80 0.77 1.36 -3.32
C ASP A 80 0.70 2.31 -4.53
N LEU A 81 -0.42 2.30 -5.26
CA LEU A 81 -0.55 3.12 -6.47
C LEU A 81 -0.52 4.62 -6.17
N LYS A 82 -1.09 5.04 -5.04
CA LYS A 82 -1.16 6.45 -4.64
C LYS A 82 0.22 6.93 -4.22
N GLU A 83 0.87 6.20 -3.33
CA GLU A 83 2.23 6.50 -2.86
C GLU A 83 3.24 6.58 -4.00
N ALA A 84 3.19 5.62 -4.94
CA ALA A 84 4.09 5.64 -6.08
C ALA A 84 3.81 6.79 -7.04
N LYS A 85 2.55 7.16 -7.24
CA LYS A 85 2.20 8.35 -8.03
C LYS A 85 2.74 9.61 -7.36
N ASP A 86 2.48 9.77 -6.06
CA ASP A 86 2.90 10.94 -5.29
C ASP A 86 4.43 11.06 -5.26
N ALA A 87 5.16 9.94 -5.15
CA ALA A 87 6.63 9.92 -5.21
C ALA A 87 7.16 10.31 -6.59
N VAL A 88 6.62 9.70 -7.66
CA VAL A 88 7.02 10.03 -9.03
C VAL A 88 6.69 11.48 -9.39
N GLU A 89 5.64 12.07 -8.81
CA GLU A 89 5.31 13.50 -8.94
C GLU A 89 6.25 14.45 -8.19
N ARG A 90 6.91 13.99 -7.13
CA ARG A 90 7.98 14.76 -6.47
C ARG A 90 9.30 14.72 -7.24
N MET A 91 9.52 13.65 -8.01
CA MET A 91 10.77 13.41 -8.75
C MET A 91 10.90 14.16 -10.08
N GLY A 92 9.80 14.63 -10.68
CA GLY A 92 9.77 15.24 -12.02
C GLY A 92 8.93 16.50 -12.05
#